data_AF-A0A2R2WYI2-F1
#
_entry.id   AF-A0A2R2WYI2-F1
#
_cell.length_a   1.000
_cell.length_b   1.000
_cell.length_c   1.000
_cell.angle_alpha   90.00
_cell.angle_beta   90.00
_cell.angle_gamma   90.00
#
_symmetry.space_group_name_H-M   'P 1'
#
loop_
_entity.id
_entity.type
_entity.pdbx_description
1 polymer ?
#
loop_
_entity_poly.entity_id
_entity_poly.type
_entity_poly.pdbx_seq_one_letter_code
_entity_poly.pdbx_strand_id
1 'polypeptide(L)'
;PMYFLLSHLAIVDISYASNNVPKMLENFLNKKKTISFVPCIMQTFLYMAFAHTECLILVMMSYDRYVAICHPLHYSVIMSWRVCTVLAATSWACGSLLALVHVVLILRLPFCGPREINH
;
A
#
# COMPACT_ATOMS: atom_id res chain seq x y z
N PRO A 1 -0.54 -21.36 2.16
CA PRO A 1 -0.20 -20.15 1.38
C PRO A 1 -1.26 -19.04 1.50
N MET A 2 -2.55 -19.37 1.30
CA MET A 2 -3.65 -18.40 1.42
C MET A 2 -3.71 -17.69 2.79
N TYR A 3 -3.60 -18.42 3.92
CA TYR A 3 -3.59 -17.82 5.26
C TYR A 3 -2.38 -16.90 5.52
N PHE A 4 -1.23 -17.18 4.91
CA PHE A 4 -0.04 -16.33 5.03
C PHE A 4 -0.25 -14.99 4.32
N LEU A 5 -0.80 -15.01 3.10
CA LEU A 5 -1.18 -13.81 2.37
C LEU A 5 -2.27 -13.02 3.10
N LEU A 6 -3.26 -13.71 3.67
CA LEU A 6 -4.34 -13.10 4.44
C LEU A 6 -3.80 -12.41 5.71
N SER A 7 -2.83 -13.02 6.40
CA SER A 7 -2.19 -12.39 7.56
C SER A 7 -1.41 -11.14 7.17
N HIS A 8 -0.70 -11.16 6.03
CA HIS A 8 -0.03 -9.97 5.52
C HIS A 8 -1.02 -8.87 5.13
N LEU A 9 -2.14 -9.23 4.50
CA LEU A 9 -3.21 -8.29 4.16
C LEU A 9 -3.78 -7.62 5.42
N ALA A 10 -4.08 -8.41 6.46
CA ALA A 10 -4.61 -7.87 7.72
C ALA A 10 -3.64 -6.89 8.40
N ILE A 11 -2.33 -7.18 8.36
CA ILE A 11 -1.30 -6.26 8.89
C ILE A 11 -1.29 -4.95 8.08
N VAL A 12 -1.39 -5.05 6.75
CA VAL A 12 -1.47 -3.88 5.86
C VAL A 12 -2.72 -3.06 6.16
N ASP A 13 -3.90 -3.67 6.26
CA ASP A 13 -5.16 -2.99 6.56
C ASP A 13 -5.15 -2.27 7.91
N ILE A 14 -4.63 -2.94 8.96
CA ILE A 14 -4.49 -2.33 10.28
C ILE A 14 -3.53 -1.13 10.20
N SER A 15 -2.38 -1.29 9.55
CA SER A 15 -1.41 -0.20 9.41
C SER A 15 -1.97 0.98 8.60
N TYR A 16 -2.78 0.70 7.58
CA TYR A 16 -3.45 1.69 6.76
C TYR A 16 -4.54 2.43 7.54
N ALA A 17 -5.39 1.71 8.28
CA ALA A 17 -6.40 2.31 9.14
C ALA A 17 -5.75 3.17 10.24
N SER A 18 -4.71 2.65 10.91
CA SER A 18 -3.98 3.39 11.94
C SER A 18 -3.25 4.63 11.42
N ASN A 19 -2.87 4.69 10.14
CA ASN A 19 -2.27 5.91 9.56
C ASN A 19 -3.33 6.94 9.14
N ASN A 20 -4.50 6.50 8.65
CA ASN A 20 -5.54 7.38 8.14
C ASN A 20 -6.47 7.91 9.25
N VAL A 21 -6.88 7.07 10.19
CA VAL A 21 -7.87 7.39 11.24
C VAL A 21 -7.43 8.53 12.16
N PRO A 22 -6.23 8.53 12.77
CA PRO A 22 -5.81 9.62 13.66
C PRO A 22 -5.67 10.94 12.91
N LYS A 23 -5.25 10.90 11.64
CA LYS A 23 -5.12 12.08 10.78
C LYS A 23 -6.45 12.65 10.33
N MET A 24 -7.42 11.79 9.98
CA MET A 24 -8.79 12.22 9.70
C MET A 24 -9.41 12.86 10.96
N LEU A 25 -9.19 12.26 12.13
CA LEU A 25 -9.67 12.77 13.41
C LEU A 25 -9.01 14.11 13.79
N GLU A 26 -7.70 14.26 13.63
CA GLU A 26 -6.99 15.54 13.80
C GLU A 26 -7.52 16.61 12.84
N ASN A 27 -7.76 16.26 11.58
CA ASN A 27 -8.29 17.19 10.58
C ASN A 27 -9.75 17.62 10.87
N PHE A 28 -10.52 16.78 11.56
CA PHE A 28 -11.88 17.11 12.03
C PHE A 28 -11.87 17.97 13.31
N LEU A 29 -10.92 17.73 14.22
CA LEU A 29 -10.84 18.42 15.51
C LEU A 29 -10.14 19.79 15.42
N ASN A 30 -9.18 19.96 14.50
CA ASN A 30 -8.50 21.24 14.31
C ASN A 30 -9.19 22.13 13.28
N LYS A 31 -9.70 23.29 13.73
CA LYS A 31 -10.16 24.38 12.85
C LYS A 31 -9.05 25.06 12.02
N LYS A 32 -7.77 24.75 12.29
CA LYS A 32 -6.59 25.30 11.56
C LYS A 32 -5.91 24.19 10.76
N LYS A 33 -6.04 24.26 9.44
CA LYS A 33 -5.62 23.23 8.47
C LYS A 33 -4.18 23.41 7.98
N THR A 34 -3.22 23.42 8.88
CA THR A 34 -1.80 23.58 8.51
C THR A 34 -0.99 22.34 8.84
N ILE A 35 -1.18 21.29 8.04
CA ILE A 35 -0.22 20.18 7.99
C ILE A 35 0.98 20.65 7.19
N SER A 36 2.18 20.57 7.77
CA SER A 36 3.41 20.89 7.06
C SER A 36 3.57 20.02 5.80
N PHE A 37 4.17 20.59 4.74
CA PHE A 37 4.33 19.94 3.43
C PHE A 37 5.05 18.58 3.52
N VAL A 38 6.04 18.47 4.42
CA VAL A 38 6.85 17.25 4.61
C VAL A 38 6.01 16.08 5.18
N PRO A 39 5.31 16.21 6.32
CA PRO A 39 4.46 15.12 6.82
C PRO A 39 3.25 14.82 5.94
N CYS A 40 2.78 15.77 5.12
CA CYS A 40 1.74 15.53 4.12
C CYS A 40 2.23 14.56 3.04
N ILE A 41 3.38 14.84 2.41
CA ILE A 41 3.96 13.99 1.38
C ILE A 41 4.33 12.61 1.92
N MET A 42 4.92 12.53 3.11
CA MET A 42 5.26 11.26 3.74
C MET A 42 4.02 10.40 4.00
N GLN A 43 2.90 11.02 4.40
CA GLN A 43 1.64 10.31 4.60
C GLN A 43 1.05 9.83 3.27
N THR A 44 1.03 10.66 2.23
CA THR A 44 0.57 10.27 0.88
C THR A 44 1.43 9.13 0.31
N PHE A 45 2.75 9.17 0.53
CA PHE A 45 3.66 8.10 0.15
C PHE A 45 3.27 6.77 0.81
N LEU A 46 3.15 6.76 2.13
CA LEU A 46 2.83 5.56 2.90
C LEU A 46 1.46 5.01 2.51
N TYR A 47 0.46 5.88 2.38
CA TYR A 47 -0.89 5.52 1.93
C TYR A 47 -0.86 4.79 0.58
N MET A 48 -0.19 5.37 -0.42
CA MET A 48 -0.09 4.80 -1.76
C MET A 48 0.69 3.47 -1.76
N ALA A 49 1.74 3.37 -0.95
CA ALA A 49 2.53 2.15 -0.83
C ALA A 49 1.70 1.01 -0.23
N PHE A 50 0.94 1.26 0.83
CA PHE A 50 0.05 0.28 1.44
C PHE A 50 -1.09 -0.13 0.50
N ALA A 51 -1.75 0.83 -0.14
CA ALA A 51 -2.83 0.55 -1.10
C ALA A 51 -2.35 -0.30 -2.29
N HIS A 52 -1.17 0.00 -2.84
CA HIS A 52 -0.63 -0.80 -3.93
C HIS A 52 -0.26 -2.22 -3.46
N THR A 53 0.31 -2.34 -2.27
CA THR A 53 0.67 -3.64 -1.68
C THR A 53 -0.58 -4.49 -1.42
N GLU A 54 -1.67 -3.88 -0.93
CA GLU A 54 -2.99 -4.51 -0.75
C GLU A 54 -3.52 -5.05 -2.09
N CYS A 55 -3.56 -4.22 -3.14
CA CYS A 55 -4.01 -4.64 -4.47
C CYS A 55 -3.19 -5.81 -5.01
N LEU A 56 -1.86 -5.79 -4.87
CA LEU A 56 -1.01 -6.89 -5.31
C LEU A 56 -1.26 -8.17 -4.51
N ILE A 57 -1.44 -8.09 -3.19
CA ILE A 57 -1.76 -9.26 -2.36
C ILE A 57 -3.12 -9.85 -2.78
N LEU A 58 -4.13 -9.01 -3.04
CA LEU A 58 -5.44 -9.45 -3.52
C LEU A 58 -5.34 -10.17 -4.88
N VAL A 59 -4.59 -9.62 -5.83
CA VAL A 59 -4.32 -10.25 -7.14
C VAL A 59 -3.62 -11.60 -6.96
N MET A 60 -2.69 -11.70 -6.02
CA MET A 60 -2.00 -12.97 -5.78
C MET A 60 -2.89 -14.01 -5.10
N MET A 61 -3.83 -13.60 -4.24
CA MET A 61 -4.83 -14.51 -3.69
C MET A 61 -5.86 -14.97 -4.74
N SER A 62 -6.22 -14.11 -5.70
CA SER A 62 -7.08 -14.52 -6.81
C SER A 62 -6.35 -15.47 -7.76
N TYR A 63 -5.07 -15.20 -8.02
CA TYR A 63 -4.19 -16.08 -8.78
C TYR A 63 -3.98 -17.44 -8.10
N ASP A 64 -3.77 -17.45 -6.77
CA ASP A 64 -3.70 -18.67 -5.96
C ASP A 64 -4.92 -19.57 -6.17
N ARG A 65 -6.12 -18.99 -6.04
CA ARG A 65 -7.39 -19.70 -6.27
C ARG A 65 -7.53 -20.18 -7.72
N TYR A 66 -7.10 -19.38 -8.69
CA TYR A 66 -7.14 -19.76 -10.10
C TYR A 66 -6.26 -20.99 -10.37
N VAL A 67 -5.00 -20.99 -9.89
CA VAL A 67 -4.07 -22.12 -10.07
C VAL A 67 -4.55 -23.35 -9.33
N ALA A 68 -5.12 -23.21 -8.13
CA ALA A 68 -5.69 -24.32 -7.38
C ALA A 68 -6.82 -25.04 -8.15
N ILE A 69 -7.63 -24.29 -8.90
CA ILE A 69 -8.72 -24.84 -9.72
C ILE A 69 -8.20 -25.46 -11.02
N CYS A 70 -7.33 -24.75 -11.75
CA CYS A 70 -6.88 -25.19 -13.07
C CYS A 70 -5.79 -26.28 -13.01
N HIS A 71 -4.97 -26.34 -11.96
CA HIS A 71 -3.82 -27.23 -11.87
C HIS A 71 -3.62 -27.82 -10.45
N PRO A 72 -4.57 -28.63 -9.95
CA PRO A 72 -4.54 -29.13 -8.56
C PRO A 72 -3.31 -30.00 -8.24
N LEU A 73 -2.82 -30.81 -9.18
CA LEU A 73 -1.64 -31.68 -8.95
C LEU A 73 -0.31 -30.91 -8.87
N HIS A 74 -0.22 -29.74 -9.52
CA HIS A 74 1.01 -28.94 -9.53
C HIS A 74 0.97 -27.80 -8.49
N TYR A 75 -0.17 -27.61 -7.83
CA TYR A 75 -0.39 -26.53 -6.86
C TYR A 75 0.59 -26.56 -5.68
N SER A 76 0.90 -27.73 -5.12
CA SER A 76 1.84 -27.83 -3.98
C SER A 76 3.28 -27.48 -4.34
N VAL A 77 3.67 -27.68 -5.60
CA VAL A 77 5.00 -27.34 -6.13
C VAL A 77 5.08 -25.85 -6.47
N ILE A 78 4.01 -25.29 -7.03
CA ILE A 78 3.93 -23.86 -7.37
C ILE A 78 3.83 -23.00 -6.11
N MET A 79 2.99 -23.39 -5.14
CA MET A 79 2.61 -22.54 -4.02
C MET A 79 3.28 -22.95 -2.70
N SER A 80 4.62 -22.88 -2.70
CA SER A 80 5.44 -23.12 -1.51
C SER A 80 5.63 -21.86 -0.66
N TRP A 81 6.00 -22.04 0.62
CA TRP A 81 6.32 -20.93 1.52
C TRP A 81 7.35 -19.96 0.95
N ARG A 82 8.37 -20.46 0.23
CA ARG A 82 9.38 -19.62 -0.43
C ARG A 82 8.75 -18.70 -1.48
N VAL A 83 7.84 -19.24 -2.28
CA VAL A 83 7.15 -18.48 -3.33
C VAL A 83 6.26 -17.41 -2.69
N CYS A 84 5.53 -17.72 -1.62
CA CYS A 84 4.78 -16.72 -0.86
C CYS A 84 5.66 -15.61 -0.28
N THR A 85 6.84 -15.92 0.25
CA THR A 85 7.78 -14.90 0.76
C THR A 85 8.33 -14.02 -0.36
N VAL A 86 8.70 -14.62 -1.50
CA VAL A 86 9.16 -13.87 -2.68
C VAL A 86 8.05 -12.96 -3.18
N LEU A 87 6.82 -13.46 -3.30
CA LEU A 87 5.64 -12.70 -3.69
C LEU A 87 5.38 -11.51 -2.76
N ALA A 88 5.39 -11.74 -1.44
CA ALA A 88 5.26 -10.66 -0.48
C ALA A 88 6.37 -9.61 -0.65
N ALA A 89 7.64 -10.03 -0.74
CA ALA A 89 8.76 -9.12 -0.95
C ALA A 89 8.63 -8.32 -2.25
N THR A 90 8.22 -8.96 -3.35
CA THR A 90 7.99 -8.29 -4.63
C THR A 90 6.81 -7.30 -4.56
N SER A 91 5.74 -7.63 -3.84
CA SER A 91 4.61 -6.73 -3.65
C SER A 91 5.00 -5.48 -2.87
N TRP A 92 5.78 -5.64 -1.80
CA TRP A 92 6.33 -4.53 -1.02
C TRP A 92 7.29 -3.66 -1.84
N ALA A 93 8.19 -4.28 -2.61
CA ALA A 93 9.13 -3.57 -3.46
C ALA A 93 8.42 -2.79 -4.57
N CYS A 94 7.47 -3.43 -5.27
CA CYS A 94 6.68 -2.82 -6.33
C CYS A 94 5.80 -1.69 -5.80
N GLY A 95 5.11 -1.90 -4.67
CA GLY A 95 4.30 -0.87 -4.01
C GLY A 95 5.11 0.35 -3.58
N SER A 96 6.32 0.12 -3.04
CA SER A 96 7.22 1.21 -2.67
C SER A 96 7.71 2.00 -3.89
N LEU A 97 8.07 1.31 -4.98
CA LEU A 97 8.50 1.93 -6.24
C LEU A 97 7.39 2.76 -6.87
N LEU A 98 6.17 2.23 -6.95
CA LEU A 98 5.03 2.93 -7.53
C LEU A 98 4.60 4.12 -6.67
N ALA A 99 4.61 3.98 -5.35
CA ALA A 99 4.39 5.10 -4.45
C ALA A 99 5.46 6.19 -4.62
N LEU A 100 6.73 5.80 -4.81
CA LEU A 100 7.82 6.74 -5.04
C LEU A 100 7.64 7.49 -6.36
N VAL A 101 7.29 6.79 -7.44
CA VAL A 101 6.99 7.39 -8.74
C VAL A 101 5.81 8.37 -8.61
N HIS A 102 4.74 7.98 -7.92
CA HIS A 102 3.59 8.86 -7.69
C HIS A 102 3.98 10.12 -6.91
N VAL A 103 4.77 10.00 -5.83
CA VAL A 103 5.21 11.14 -5.04
C VAL A 103 6.16 12.03 -5.82
N VAL A 104 7.10 11.45 -6.58
CA VAL A 104 7.98 12.21 -7.47
C VAL A 104 7.18 12.93 -8.53
N LEU A 105 6.17 12.31 -9.13
CA LEU A 105 5.29 12.94 -10.12
C LEU A 105 4.49 14.10 -9.49
N ILE A 106 3.94 13.90 -8.29
CA ILE A 106 3.25 14.95 -7.52
C ILE A 106 4.20 16.12 -7.22
N LEU A 107 5.45 15.84 -6.84
CA LEU A 107 6.47 16.86 -6.59
C LEU A 107 6.98 17.56 -7.86
N ARG A 108 6.96 16.86 -9.00
CA ARG A 108 7.40 17.36 -10.32
C ARG A 108 6.32 18.16 -11.03
N LEU A 109 5.04 17.90 -10.73
CA LEU A 109 3.95 18.78 -11.15
C LEU A 109 4.25 20.18 -10.57
N PRO A 110 4.25 21.23 -11.41
CA PRO A 110 4.64 22.56 -10.96
C PRO A 110 3.59 23.04 -9.96
N PHE A 111 3.89 22.90 -8.67
CA PHE A 111 3.28 23.74 -7.65
C PHE A 111 3.77 25.16 -7.92
N CYS A 112 3.06 25.87 -8.79
CA CYS A 112 3.23 27.30 -9.00
C CYS A 112 2.88 28.03 -7.69
N GLY A 113 3.90 28.53 -6.99
CA GLY A 113 3.72 29.45 -5.86
C GLY A 113 4.06 28.86 -4.49
N PRO A 114 4.26 29.71 -3.48
CA PRO A 114 5.04 29.43 -2.27
C PRO A 114 4.45 28.25 -1.49
N ARG A 115 5.30 27.63 -0.67
CA ARG A 115 5.00 26.56 0.29
C ARG A 115 3.98 26.98 1.36
N GLU A 116 2.78 27.37 0.95
CA GLU A 116 1.64 27.64 1.80
C GLU A 116 0.40 27.08 1.12
N ILE A 117 -0.04 25.93 1.63
CA ILE A 117 -1.41 25.47 1.44
C ILE A 117 -2.25 26.44 2.27
N ASN A 118 -2.82 27.46 1.63
CA ASN A 118 -3.87 28.26 2.25
C ASN A 118 -5.08 27.36 2.48
N HIS A 119 -5.41 27.13 3.75
CA HIS A 119 -6.73 26.67 4.12
C HIS A 119 -7.18 27.29 5.45
#